data_AF-A0A4Q7V867-F1
#
_entry.id   AF-A0A4Q7V867-F1
#
_cell.length_a   1.000
_cell.length_b   1.000
_cell.length_c   1.000
_cell.angle_alpha   90.00
_cell.angle_beta   90.00
_cell.angle_gamma   90.00
#
_symmetry.space_group_name_H-M   'P 1'
#
loop_
_entity.id
_entity.type
_entity.pdbx_description
1 polymer ?
#
loop_
_entity_poly.entity_id
_entity_poly.type
_entity_poly.pdbx_seq_one_letter_code
_entity_poly.pdbx_strand_id
1 'polypeptide(L)'
;MSTPATAPLRTPAPSRSQRRSAVGDRLLDSLEALVARHRALAPHSPEDRGLHAELITAEVAQELAMARRALARTPHLTVVEQPEDDR
;
A
#
# COMPACT_ATOMS: atom_id res chain seq x y z
N MET A 1 8.63 -38.21 -32.75
CA MET A 1 9.27 -37.80 -31.49
C MET A 1 8.42 -36.68 -30.90
N SER A 2 7.64 -36.95 -29.86
CA SER A 2 6.73 -35.98 -29.25
C SER A 2 7.41 -35.34 -28.05
N THR A 3 7.62 -34.02 -28.09
CA THR A 3 8.14 -33.24 -26.96
C THR A 3 7.04 -33.02 -25.92
N PRO A 4 7.31 -33.16 -24.60
CA PRO A 4 6.33 -32.81 -23.59
C PRO A 4 6.18 -31.29 -23.53
N ALA A 5 4.94 -30.82 -23.64
CA ALA A 5 4.61 -29.42 -23.41
C ALA A 5 4.80 -29.09 -21.92
N THR A 6 5.75 -28.21 -21.61
CA THR A 6 5.91 -27.64 -20.27
C THR A 6 4.71 -26.76 -19.97
N ALA A 7 3.80 -27.27 -19.14
CA ALA A 7 2.69 -26.47 -18.62
C ALA A 7 3.24 -25.39 -17.67
N PRO A 8 2.78 -24.13 -17.77
CA PRO A 8 3.25 -23.07 -16.87
C PRO A 8 2.80 -23.36 -15.44
N LEU A 9 3.76 -23.34 -14.51
CA LEU A 9 3.51 -23.41 -13.08
C LEU A 9 2.63 -22.22 -12.68
N ARG A 10 1.39 -22.49 -12.27
CA ARG A 10 0.50 -21.47 -11.71
C ARG A 10 1.00 -21.12 -10.32
N THR A 11 1.60 -19.94 -10.15
CA THR A 11 1.91 -19.43 -8.81
C THR A 11 0.61 -19.15 -8.05
N PRO A 12 0.47 -19.64 -6.81
CA PRO A 12 -0.71 -19.34 -6.02
C PRO A 12 -0.85 -17.85 -5.79
N ALA A 13 -2.07 -17.33 -5.93
CA ALA A 13 -2.36 -15.93 -5.69
C ALA A 13 -2.06 -15.56 -4.23
N PRO A 14 -1.49 -14.36 -3.97
CA PRO A 14 -1.13 -13.95 -2.61
C PRO A 14 -2.37 -13.89 -1.72
N SER A 15 -2.22 -14.28 -0.46
CA SER A 15 -3.28 -14.24 0.55
C SER A 15 -3.69 -12.79 0.86
N ARG A 16 -4.87 -12.62 1.47
CA ARG A 16 -5.36 -11.29 1.90
C ARG A 16 -4.38 -10.62 2.86
N SER A 17 -3.86 -11.37 3.83
CA SER A 17 -2.88 -10.87 4.81
C SER A 17 -1.62 -10.39 4.11
N GLN A 18 -1.10 -11.20 3.17
CA GLN A 18 0.06 -10.84 2.35
C GLN A 18 -0.18 -9.55 1.55
N ARG A 19 -1.37 -9.38 0.95
CA ARG A 19 -1.71 -8.14 0.22
C ARG A 19 -1.79 -6.92 1.15
N ARG A 20 -2.34 -7.07 2.37
CA ARG A 20 -2.40 -5.97 3.35
C ARG A 20 -1.01 -5.59 3.86
N SER A 21 -0.16 -6.57 4.18
CA SER A 21 1.24 -6.34 4.53
C SER A 21 1.98 -5.61 3.42
N ALA A 22 1.83 -6.06 2.17
CA ALA A 22 2.46 -5.40 1.01
C ALA A 22 2.00 -3.94 0.81
N VAL A 23 0.76 -3.59 1.17
CA VAL A 23 0.32 -2.18 1.17
C VAL A 23 0.99 -1.38 2.28
N GLY A 24 1.19 -1.98 3.45
CA GLY A 24 1.94 -1.38 4.55
C GLY A 24 3.40 -1.14 4.19
N ASP A 25 4.09 -2.18 3.69
CA ASP A 25 5.48 -2.11 3.26
C ASP A 25 5.67 -1.00 2.21
N ARG A 26 4.81 -0.98 1.19
CA ARG A 26 4.83 0.05 0.15
C ARG A 26 4.63 1.47 0.72
N LEU A 27 3.75 1.65 1.70
CA LEU A 27 3.55 2.95 2.34
C LEU A 27 4.81 3.40 3.08
N LEU A 28 5.48 2.49 3.80
CA LEU A 28 6.72 2.79 4.52
C LEU A 28 7.84 3.16 3.56
N ASP A 29 8.03 2.39 2.49
CA ASP A 29 9.03 2.67 1.44
C ASP A 29 8.79 4.04 0.79
N SER A 30 7.53 4.37 0.47
CA SER A 30 7.15 5.68 -0.06
C SER A 30 7.50 6.82 0.90
N LEU A 31 7.20 6.65 2.19
CA LEU A 31 7.48 7.68 3.21
C LEU A 31 9.00 7.86 3.41
N GLU A 32 9.78 6.79 3.38
CA GLU A 32 11.24 6.87 3.48
C GLU A 32 11.83 7.62 2.27
N ALA A 33 11.37 7.30 1.05
CA ALA A 33 11.80 7.99 -0.17
C ALA A 33 11.42 9.48 -0.16
N LEU A 34 10.24 9.82 0.37
CA LEU A 34 9.77 11.19 0.55
C LEU A 34 10.71 11.95 1.51
N VAL A 35 10.99 11.38 2.68
CA VAL A 35 11.91 11.98 3.66
C VAL A 35 13.30 12.19 3.08
N ALA A 36 13.84 11.21 2.35
CA ALA A 36 15.13 11.33 1.70
C ALA A 36 15.16 12.48 0.68
N ARG A 37 14.11 12.62 -0.13
CA ARG A 37 13.97 13.69 -1.12
C ARG A 37 13.87 15.07 -0.46
N HIS A 38 13.03 15.23 0.56
CA HIS A 38 12.86 16.52 1.24
C HIS A 38 14.11 16.94 2.03
N ARG A 39 14.84 15.99 2.61
CA ARG A 39 16.17 16.28 3.20
C ARG A 39 17.16 16.82 2.17
N ALA A 40 17.14 16.27 0.95
CA ALA A 40 17.99 16.76 -0.13
C ALA A 40 17.57 18.16 -0.63
N LEU A 41 16.29 18.52 -0.47
CA LEU A 41 15.71 19.80 -0.88
C LEU A 41 15.63 20.84 0.25
N ALA A 42 16.41 20.66 1.33
CA ALA A 42 16.31 21.49 2.52
C ALA A 42 16.33 22.99 2.19
N PRO A 43 15.33 23.77 2.65
CA PRO A 43 15.13 25.15 2.23
C PRO A 43 16.30 26.05 2.63
N HIS A 44 16.75 26.88 1.69
CA HIS A 44 17.84 27.83 1.89
C HIS A 44 17.39 29.14 2.53
N SER A 45 16.09 29.48 2.44
CA SER A 45 15.48 30.68 3.03
C SER A 45 14.43 30.33 4.09
N PRO A 46 14.27 31.14 5.16
CA PRO A 46 13.15 31.01 6.08
C PRO A 46 11.76 31.18 5.45
N GLU A 47 11.64 31.93 4.35
CA GLU A 47 10.37 32.11 3.62
C GLU A 47 9.95 30.80 2.91
N ASP A 48 10.91 30.02 2.42
CA ASP A 48 10.67 28.75 1.74
C ASP A 48 10.26 27.62 2.71
N ARG A 49 10.53 27.77 4.02
CA ARG A 49 10.22 26.73 5.02
C ARG A 49 8.73 26.44 5.13
N GLY A 50 7.89 27.48 5.04
CA GLY A 50 6.43 27.32 5.11
C GLY A 50 5.89 26.54 3.91
N LEU A 51 6.25 26.98 2.70
CA LEU A 51 5.88 26.30 1.46
C LEU A 51 6.42 24.86 1.39
N HIS A 52 7.64 24.64 1.89
CA HIS A 52 8.23 23.30 1.95
C HIS A 52 7.46 22.36 2.90
N ALA A 53 7.02 22.87 4.05
CA ALA A 53 6.19 22.09 4.98
C ALA A 53 4.81 21.75 4.40
N GLU A 54 4.19 22.68 3.66
CA GLU A 54 2.93 22.43 2.95
C GLU A 54 3.10 21.37 1.86
N LEU A 55 4.19 21.40 1.10
CA LEU A 55 4.50 20.39 0.10
C LEU A 55 4.65 19.00 0.72
N ILE A 56 5.43 18.88 1.80
CA ILE A 56 5.57 17.62 2.56
C ILE A 56 4.20 17.12 3.01
N THR A 57 3.36 18.01 3.55
CA THR A 57 2.03 17.65 4.04
C THR A 57 1.13 17.13 2.92
N ALA A 58 1.14 17.80 1.76
CA ALA A 58 0.35 17.39 0.60
C ALA A 58 0.78 16.02 0.07
N GLU A 59 2.08 15.76 -0.01
CA GLU A 59 2.62 14.48 -0.47
C GLU A 59 2.32 13.34 0.51
N VAL A 60 2.48 13.57 1.82
CA VAL A 60 2.10 12.59 2.86
C VAL A 60 0.60 12.27 2.79
N ALA A 61 -0.25 13.29 2.63
CA ALA A 61 -1.68 13.09 2.49
C ALA A 61 -2.03 12.24 1.25
N GLN A 62 -1.31 12.46 0.14
CA GLN A 62 -1.46 11.67 -1.07
C GLN A 62 -1.07 10.20 -0.87
N GLU A 63 0.09 9.92 -0.27
CA GLU A 63 0.52 8.53 0.03
C GLU A 63 -0.48 7.81 0.94
N LEU A 64 -0.99 8.51 1.97
CA LEU A 64 -2.03 7.98 2.86
C LEU A 64 -3.33 7.70 2.10
N ALA A 65 -3.76 8.59 1.21
CA ALA A 65 -4.97 8.39 0.41
C ALA A 65 -4.83 7.17 -0.52
N MET A 66 -3.66 6.99 -1.13
CA MET A 66 -3.37 5.82 -1.96
C MET A 66 -3.38 4.52 -1.15
N ALA A 67 -2.75 4.49 0.02
CA ALA A 67 -2.75 3.33 0.91
C ALA A 67 -4.18 2.99 1.37
N ARG A 68 -4.98 3.98 1.79
CA ARG A 68 -6.38 3.78 2.18
C ARG A 68 -7.22 3.22 1.04
N ARG A 69 -7.07 3.74 -0.18
CA ARG A 69 -7.75 3.22 -1.37
C ARG A 69 -7.34 1.77 -1.68
N ALA A 70 -6.06 1.43 -1.51
CA ALA A 70 -5.58 0.06 -1.70
C ALA A 70 -6.14 -0.91 -0.64
N LEU A 71 -6.19 -0.49 0.63
CA LEU A 71 -6.79 -1.26 1.71
C LEU A 71 -8.30 -1.45 1.53
N ALA A 72 -9.02 -0.43 1.09
CA ALA A 72 -10.46 -0.50 0.84
C ALA A 72 -10.82 -1.56 -0.22
N ARG A 73 -9.93 -1.81 -1.19
CA ARG A 73 -10.08 -2.89 -2.20
C ARG A 73 -9.80 -4.29 -1.65
N THR A 74 -9.49 -4.41 -0.35
CA THR A 74 -9.23 -5.68 0.33
C THR A 74 -10.30 -5.93 1.40
N PRO A 75 -11.58 -6.14 1.01
CA PRO A 75 -12.69 -6.21 1.96
C PRO A 75 -12.53 -7.38 2.94
N HIS A 76 -12.95 -7.14 4.18
CA HIS A 76 -13.13 -8.16 5.20
C HIS A 76 -14.42 -8.94 4.86
N LEU A 77 -14.33 -10.27 4.73
CA LEU A 77 -15.54 -11.08 4.86
C LEU A 77 -15.79 -11.15 6.36
N THR A 78 -16.81 -10.44 6.83
CA THR A 78 -17.46 -10.78 8.09
C THR A 78 -17.94 -12.22 7.95
N VAL A 79 -17.37 -13.14 8.74
CA VAL A 79 -18.02 -14.43 8.99
C VAL A 79 -19.33 -14.07 9.67
N VAL A 80 -20.42 -14.08 8.91
CA VAL A 80 -21.76 -14.06 9.47
C VAL A 80 -21.93 -15.46 10.05
N GLU A 81 -21.74 -15.61 11.37
CA GLU A 81 -22.20 -16.80 12.07
C GLU A 81 -23.73 -16.81 11.91
N GLN A 82 -24.24 -17.65 11.01
CA GLN A 82 -25.67 -17.87 10.88
C GLN A 82 -26.11 -18.60 12.16
N PRO A 83 -27.12 -18.10 12.90
CA PRO A 83 -27.67 -18.86 14.00
C PRO A 83 -28.30 -20.13 13.42
N GLU A 84 -27.84 -21.27 13.91
CA GLU A 84 -28.43 -22.59 13.67
C GLU A 84 -29.92 -22.50 14.00
N ASP A 85 -30.75 -22.60 12.96
CA ASP A 85 -32.21 -22.65 13.04
C ASP A 85 -32.55 -24.07 13.52
N ASP A 86 -32.64 -24.24 14.85
CA ASP A 86 -32.98 -25.50 15.52
C ASP A 86 -34.47 -25.81 15.25
N ARG A 87 -34.71 -26.87 14.48
CA ARG A 87 -36.04 -27.38 14.09
C ARG A 87 -36.63 -28.32 15.12
#